data_AF-X1HTL2-F1
#
_entry.id   AF-X1HTL2-F1
#
_cell.length_a   1.000
_cell.length_b   1.000
_cell.length_c   1.000
_cell.angle_alpha   90.00
_cell.angle_beta   90.00
_cell.angle_gamma   90.00
#
_symmetry.space_group_name_H-M   'P 1'
#
loop_
_entity.id
_entity.type
_entity.pdbx_description
1 polymer ?
#
loop_
_entity_poly.entity_id
_entity_poly.type
_entity_poly.pdbx_seq_one_letter_code
_entity_poly.pdbx_strand_id
1 'polypeptide(L)' 'MAKNIEKILESLSPNERKILPHLEEKNIVKICKKANLNKVSVIRALEYLKNKKIIEISAKKRKIVEIGVNGAL' A
#
# COMPACT_ATOMS: atom_id res chain seq x y z
N MET A 1 -15.93 19.80 -18.00
CA MET A 1 -14.78 18.90 -18.28
C MET A 1 -14.25 18.28 -16.97
N ALA A 2 -15.11 17.73 -16.11
CA ALA A 2 -14.73 17.22 -14.77
C ALA A 2 -15.27 15.81 -14.43
N LYS A 3 -16.07 15.21 -15.33
CA LYS A 3 -16.89 14.01 -15.07
C LYS A 3 -16.09 12.73 -14.76
N ASN A 4 -14.77 12.74 -14.96
CA ASN A 4 -13.91 11.57 -14.74
C ASN A 4 -13.30 11.54 -13.33
N ILE A 5 -12.99 12.68 -12.71
CA ILE A 5 -12.41 12.71 -11.36
C ILE A 5 -13.46 12.34 -10.32
N GLU A 6 -14.69 12.83 -10.47
CA GLU A 6 -15.82 12.50 -9.59
C GLU A 6 -16.10 11.00 -9.61
N LYS A 7 -16.16 10.37 -10.80
CA LYS A 7 -16.32 8.92 -10.93
C LYS A 7 -15.21 8.11 -10.25
N ILE A 8 -13.97 8.59 -10.34
CA ILE A 8 -12.84 7.95 -9.66
C ILE A 8 -13.00 8.09 -8.15
N LEU A 9 -13.35 9.29 -7.66
CA LEU A 9 -13.61 9.54 -6.25
C LEU A 9 -14.75 8.68 -5.71
N GLU A 10 -15.88 8.59 -6.43
CA GLU A 10 -17.03 7.73 -6.08
C GLU A 10 -16.66 6.25 -6.03
N SER A 11 -15.71 5.83 -6.87
CA SER A 11 -15.24 4.44 -6.90
C SER A 11 -14.25 4.09 -5.79
N LEU A 12 -13.73 5.07 -5.04
CA LEU A 12 -12.74 4.86 -3.98
C LEU A 12 -13.43 4.55 -2.64
N SER A 13 -13.00 3.46 -2.00
CA SER A 13 -13.40 3.12 -0.65
C SER A 13 -12.81 4.08 0.40
N PRO A 14 -13.39 4.12 1.61
CA PRO A 14 -12.86 4.95 2.71
C PRO A 14 -11.39 4.69 3.03
N ASN A 15 -10.93 3.44 2.88
CA ASN A 15 -9.54 3.06 3.14
C ASN A 15 -8.60 3.58 2.05
N GLU A 16 -9.00 3.50 0.78
CA GLU A 16 -8.21 4.02 -0.33
C GLU A 16 -8.05 5.54 -0.21
N ARG A 17 -9.12 6.26 0.14
CA ARG A 17 -9.09 7.71 0.38
C ARG A 17 -8.16 8.11 1.53
N LYS A 18 -8.10 7.31 2.60
CA LYS A 18 -7.18 7.55 3.72
C LYS A 18 -5.71 7.31 3.36
N ILE A 19 -5.42 6.42 2.43
CA ILE A 19 -4.05 6.06 2.04
C ILE A 19 -3.49 6.98 0.97
N LEU A 20 -4.34 7.50 0.07
CA LEU A 20 -3.97 8.44 -0.98
C LEU A 20 -3.04 9.59 -0.53
N PRO A 21 -3.33 10.35 0.55
CA PRO A 21 -2.46 11.44 1.00
C PRO A 21 -1.14 10.98 1.62
N HIS A 22 -0.93 9.67 1.78
CA HIS A 22 0.26 9.09 2.41
C HIS A 22 1.06 8.19 1.44
N LEU A 23 0.69 8.14 0.15
CA LEU A 23 1.38 7.37 -0.89
C LEU A 23 2.82 7.84 -1.15
N GLU A 24 3.17 9.08 -0.79
CA GLU A 24 4.55 9.58 -0.87
C GLU A 24 5.51 8.80 0.03
N GLU A 25 5.01 8.17 1.10
CA GLU A 25 5.81 7.35 1.99
C GLU A 25 6.14 6.01 1.33
N LYS A 26 7.41 5.82 0.96
CA LYS A 26 7.89 4.56 0.37
C LYS A 26 7.85 3.35 1.32
N ASN A 27 7.53 3.55 2.59
CA ASN A 27 7.50 2.50 3.61
C ASN A 27 6.07 2.19 4.07
N ILE A 28 5.61 0.97 3.76
CA ILE A 28 4.28 0.45 4.17
C ILE A 28 4.02 0.64 5.67
N VAL A 29 5.03 0.47 6.53
CA VAL A 29 4.85 0.63 7.99
C VAL A 29 4.52 2.07 8.36
N LYS A 30 5.14 3.05 7.69
CA LYS A 30 4.83 4.47 7.89
C LYS A 30 3.45 4.82 7.36
N ILE A 31 3.07 4.28 6.21
CA ILE A 31 1.71 4.43 5.65
C ILE A 31 0.67 3.89 6.66
N CYS A 32 0.89 2.71 7.24
CA CYS A 32 -0.01 2.12 8.24
C CYS A 32 -0.18 3.04 9.46
N LYS A 33 0.92 3.60 9.97
CA LYS A 33 0.88 4.52 11.11
C LYS A 33 0.15 5.83 10.79
N LYS A 34 0.43 6.44 9.64
CA LYS A 34 -0.20 7.72 9.23
C LYS A 34 -1.68 7.54 8.88
N ALA A 35 -2.02 6.49 8.16
CA ALA A 35 -3.39 6.18 7.78
C ALA A 35 -4.23 5.61 8.95
N ASN A 36 -3.60 5.27 10.08
CA ASN A 36 -4.21 4.59 11.22
C ASN A 36 -4.99 3.33 10.79
N LEU A 37 -4.36 2.50 9.96
CA LEU A 37 -4.93 1.28 9.38
C LEU A 37 -3.99 0.09 9.59
N ASN A 38 -4.59 -1.09 9.73
CA ASN A 38 -3.84 -2.34 9.84
C ASN A 38 -3.09 -2.63 8.52
N LYS A 39 -1.93 -3.29 8.62
CA LYS A 39 -1.07 -3.65 7.48
C LYS A 39 -1.84 -4.36 6.36
N VAL A 40 -2.73 -5.29 6.72
CA VAL A 40 -3.53 -6.03 5.74
C VAL A 40 -4.49 -5.11 5.00
N SER A 41 -5.14 -4.18 5.70
CA SER A 41 -6.03 -3.18 5.11
C SER A 41 -5.28 -2.24 4.17
N VAL A 42 -4.06 -1.82 4.54
CA VAL A 42 -3.21 -0.98 3.68
C VAL A 42 -2.80 -1.72 2.41
N ILE A 43 -2.33 -2.96 2.53
CA ILE A 43 -1.94 -3.77 1.36
C ILE A 43 -3.14 -3.95 0.41
N ARG A 44 -4.31 -4.34 0.94
CA ARG A 44 -5.52 -4.50 0.12
C ARG A 44 -5.92 -3.21 -0.58
N ALA A 45 -5.90 -2.08 0.12
CA ALA A 45 -6.27 -0.79 -0.48
C ALA A 45 -5.27 -0.37 -1.57
N LEU A 46 -3.97 -0.57 -1.38
CA LEU A 46 -2.97 -0.36 -2.43
C LEU A 46 -3.25 -1.26 -3.64
N GLU A 47 -3.60 -2.53 -3.40
CA GLU A 47 -3.93 -3.48 -4.46
C GLU A 47 -5.19 -3.07 -5.24
N TYR A 48 -6.22 -2.55 -4.56
CA TYR A 48 -7.41 -1.99 -5.21
C TYR A 48 -7.09 -0.73 -6.02
N LEU A 49 -6.28 0.19 -5.49
CA LEU A 49 -5.81 1.37 -6.22
C LEU A 49 -5.04 0.97 -7.49
N LYS A 50 -4.22 -0.08 -7.40
CA LYS A 50 -3.50 -0.65 -8.56
C LYS A 50 -4.47 -1.25 -9.58
N ASN A 51 -5.46 -2.04 -9.13
CA ASN A 51 -6.47 -2.63 -10.01
C ASN A 51 -7.30 -1.57 -10.74
N LYS A 52 -7.54 -0.42 -10.10
CA LYS A 52 -8.17 0.77 -10.71
C LYS A 52 -7.23 1.56 -11.62
N LYS A 53 -5.98 1.12 -11.82
CA LYS A 53 -4.92 1.81 -12.57
C LYS A 53 -4.61 3.23 -12.09
N ILE A 54 -4.81 3.49 -10.79
CA ILE A 54 -4.52 4.79 -10.16
C ILE A 54 -3.06 4.86 -9.71
N ILE A 55 -2.51 3.72 -9.27
CA ILE A 55 -1.11 3.62 -8.83
C ILE A 55 -0.42 2.42 -9.49
N GLU A 56 0.89 2.52 -9.63
CA GLU A 56 1.75 1.37 -9.93
C GLU A 56 2.49 0.93 -8.67
N ILE A 57 2.49 -0.38 -8.43
CA ILE A 57 3.21 -0.98 -7.29
C ILE A 57 4.38 -1.76 -7.85
N SER A 58 5.59 -1.31 -7.55
CA SER A 58 6.80 -2.09 -7.75
C SER A 58 7.20 -2.77 -6.44
N ALA A 59 7.32 -4.09 -6.48
CA ALA A 59 7.76 -4.89 -5.34
C ALA A 59 9.02 -5.66 -5.71
N LYS A 60 10.11 -5.45 -4.96
CA LYS A 60 11.34 -6.25 -5.09
C LYS A 60 11.35 -7.30 -3.98
N LYS A 61 11.15 -8.57 -4.33
CA LYS A 61 11.29 -9.67 -3.38
C LYS A 61 12.77 -9.78 -2.99
N ARG A 62 13.09 -9.56 -1.72
CA ARG A 62 14.41 -9.82 -1.14
C ARG A 62 14.32 -11.05 -0.26
N LYS A 63 15.17 -12.04 -0.50
CA LYS A 63 15.37 -13.17 0.42
C LYS A 63 16.55 -12.80 1.31
N ILE A 64 16.29 -12.62 2.60
CA ILE A 64 17.35 -12.45 3.61
C ILE A 64 17.60 -13.85 4.15
N VAL A 65 18.83 -14.34 4.00
CA VAL A 65 19.27 -15.59 4.60
C VAL A 65 20.16 -15.20 5.77
N GLU A 66 19.64 -15.37 6.98
CA GLU A 66 20.39 -15.16 8.20
C GLU A 66 21.03 -16.49 8.59
N ILE A 67 22.36 -16.53 8.61
CA ILE A 67 23.12 -17.71 9.01
C ILE A 67 23.20 -17.68 10.54
N GLY A 68 22.57 -18.67 11.19
CA GLY A 68 22.69 -18.86 12.64
C GLY A 68 24.12 -19.20 13.04
N VAL A 69 24.43 -19.10 14.34
CA VAL A 69 25.79 -18.97 14.87
C VAL A 69 26.77 -20.09 14.49
N ASN A 70 26.32 -21.27 14.07
CA ASN A 70 27.10 -22.31 13.36
C ASN A 70 26.21 -23.53 13.06
N GLY A 71 24.95 -23.34 12.67
CA GLY A 71 24.03 -24.48 12.44
C GLY A 71 23.76 -25.37 13.66
N ALA A 72 24.10 -24.91 14.88
CA ALA A 72 23.77 -25.58 16.13
C ALA A 72 22.74 -24.73 16.90
N LEU A 73 21.67 -25.41 17.33
CA LEU A 73 20.65 -24.94 18.25
C LEU A 73 21.25 -24.40 19.56
#